data_AF-A0A7S3H4E6-F1
#
_entry.id   AF-A0A7S3H4E6-F1
#
_cell.length_a   1.000
_cell.length_b   1.000
_cell.length_c   1.000
_cell.angle_alpha   90.00
_cell.angle_beta   90.00
_cell.angle_gamma   90.00
#
_symmetry.space_group_name_H-M   'P 1'
#
loop_
_entity.id
_entity.type
_entity.pdbx_description
1 polymer ?
#
loop_
_entity_poly.entity_id
_entity_poly.type
_entity_poly.pdbx_seq_one_letter_code
_entity_poly.pdbx_strand_id
1 'polypeptide(L)'
;PTCACLKEQQVGQAVDIDGDIAVMGCPNCNVSVTTIQAVVTSAGEGEITREVALLQTAVALQPAVQSFHTTADVGSAVGGGFKISHDGAGPTALIPSNAEFYTIEALLAFYLPSLGNVTVTREVYIFCACDNAFTWTLTFNDIQTGVFQPLSFDTTQLTGQGVGIVGPTIIQTPAYLGGTFTLAAEG
;
A
#
# COMPACT_ATOMS: atom_id res chain seq x y z
N PRO A 1 -31.72 -48.56 -40.53
CA PRO A 1 -32.03 -49.73 -39.67
C PRO A 1 -32.49 -49.26 -38.30
N THR A 2 -33.80 -49.20 -38.11
CA THR A 2 -34.47 -48.77 -36.88
C THR A 2 -34.22 -49.79 -35.76
N CYS A 3 -33.40 -49.42 -34.78
CA CYS A 3 -33.12 -50.24 -33.60
C CYS A 3 -34.31 -50.16 -32.62
N ALA A 4 -35.39 -50.88 -32.94
CA ALA A 4 -36.61 -50.93 -32.14
C ALA A 4 -36.55 -51.99 -31.00
N CYS A 5 -35.36 -52.46 -30.62
CA CYS A 5 -35.20 -53.65 -29.77
C CYS A 5 -35.00 -53.37 -28.27
N LEU A 6 -34.94 -52.11 -27.82
CA LEU A 6 -34.52 -51.78 -26.44
C LEU A 6 -35.62 -51.20 -25.54
N LYS A 7 -36.80 -50.89 -26.08
CA LYS A 7 -37.85 -50.14 -25.34
C LYS A 7 -38.47 -50.96 -24.19
N GLU A 8 -38.54 -52.28 -24.33
CA GLU A 8 -39.07 -53.19 -23.30
C GLU A 8 -38.00 -53.65 -22.30
N GLN A 9 -36.71 -53.52 -22.67
CA GLN A 9 -35.58 -53.97 -21.85
C GLN A 9 -35.22 -52.99 -20.72
N GLN A 10 -35.78 -51.77 -20.77
CA GLN A 10 -35.55 -50.72 -19.77
C GLN A 10 -34.06 -50.35 -19.62
N VAL A 11 -33.33 -50.38 -20.74
CA VAL A 11 -31.95 -49.90 -20.80
C VAL A 11 -31.89 -48.44 -20.33
N GLY A 12 -31.04 -48.13 -19.36
CA GLY A 12 -30.87 -46.78 -18.83
C GLY A 12 -31.90 -46.38 -17.78
N GLN A 13 -32.67 -47.33 -17.24
CA GLN A 13 -33.57 -47.07 -16.11
C GLN A 13 -32.82 -46.65 -14.84
N ALA A 14 -31.58 -47.11 -14.68
CA ALA A 14 -30.65 -46.60 -13.70
C ALA A 14 -29.32 -46.32 -14.41
N VAL A 15 -28.68 -45.21 -14.07
CA VAL A 15 -27.36 -44.84 -14.59
C VAL A 15 -26.51 -44.34 -13.43
N ASP A 16 -25.23 -44.68 -13.46
CA ASP A 16 -24.23 -44.20 -12.52
C ASP A 16 -22.89 -44.04 -13.22
N ILE A 17 -21.96 -43.29 -12.62
CA ILE A 17 -20.60 -43.11 -13.13
C ILE A 17 -19.65 -43.44 -11.98
N ASP A 18 -18.83 -44.48 -12.18
CA ASP A 18 -17.78 -44.89 -11.24
C ASP A 18 -16.41 -44.67 -11.92
N GLY A 19 -15.75 -43.57 -11.55
CA GLY A 19 -14.52 -43.11 -12.20
C GLY A 19 -14.73 -42.85 -13.69
N ASP A 20 -13.97 -43.56 -14.53
CA ASP A 20 -14.01 -43.43 -15.99
C ASP A 20 -15.03 -44.38 -16.65
N ILE A 21 -15.87 -45.05 -15.86
CA ILE A 21 -16.82 -46.07 -16.34
C ILE A 21 -18.25 -45.56 -16.13
N ALA A 22 -19.01 -45.47 -17.22
CA ALA A 22 -20.45 -45.26 -17.15
C ALA A 22 -21.15 -46.63 -16.96
N VAL A 23 -21.90 -46.75 -15.86
CA VAL A 23 -22.67 -47.95 -15.52
C VAL A 23 -24.13 -47.70 -15.90
N MET A 24 -24.71 -48.62 -16.67
CA MET A 24 -26.10 -48.52 -17.11
C MET A 24 -26.87 -49.78 -16.70
N GLY A 25 -27.91 -49.58 -15.88
CA GLY A 25 -28.85 -50.62 -15.50
C GLY A 25 -29.78 -51.00 -16.65
N CYS A 26 -29.92 -52.30 -16.87
CA CYS A 26 -30.90 -52.87 -17.78
C CYS A 26 -31.57 -54.09 -17.14
N PRO A 27 -32.62 -53.90 -16.32
CA PRO A 27 -33.19 -54.96 -15.52
C PRO A 27 -33.85 -56.08 -16.34
N ASN A 28 -34.30 -55.78 -17.56
CA ASN A 28 -34.96 -56.77 -18.43
C ASN A 28 -34.09 -57.15 -19.65
N CYS A 29 -32.78 -56.95 -19.59
CA CYS A 29 -31.87 -57.37 -20.66
C CYS A 29 -31.74 -58.90 -20.70
N ASN A 30 -31.80 -59.46 -21.91
CA ASN A 30 -31.51 -60.87 -22.12
C ASN A 30 -29.99 -61.10 -22.07
N VAL A 31 -29.51 -61.70 -20.98
CA VAL A 31 -28.08 -61.97 -20.73
C VAL A 31 -27.49 -63.11 -21.57
N SER A 32 -28.31 -63.80 -22.37
CA SER A 32 -27.86 -64.91 -23.24
C SER A 32 -27.36 -64.46 -24.61
N VAL A 33 -27.43 -63.16 -24.92
CA VAL A 33 -27.02 -62.60 -26.22
C VAL A 33 -26.06 -61.44 -25.99
N THR A 34 -24.89 -61.46 -26.64
CA THR A 34 -23.95 -60.33 -26.64
C THR A 34 -24.51 -59.19 -27.48
N THR A 35 -24.98 -58.12 -26.82
CA THR A 35 -25.36 -56.85 -27.45
C THR A 35 -24.21 -55.85 -27.34
N ILE A 36 -23.83 -55.24 -28.47
CA ILE A 36 -22.90 -54.10 -28.48
C ILE A 36 -23.72 -52.83 -28.24
N GLN A 37 -23.50 -52.16 -27.10
CA GLN A 37 -24.05 -50.83 -26.84
C GLN A 37 -23.04 -49.76 -27.25
N ALA A 38 -23.42 -48.90 -28.18
CA ALA A 38 -22.66 -47.69 -28.51
C ALA A 38 -23.18 -46.55 -27.64
N VAL A 39 -22.38 -46.13 -26.65
CA VAL A 39 -22.65 -44.92 -25.87
C VAL A 39 -21.98 -43.75 -26.59
N VAL A 40 -22.79 -42.79 -27.02
CA VAL A 40 -22.28 -41.51 -27.56
C VAL A 40 -22.44 -40.48 -26.45
N THR A 41 -21.34 -40.13 -25.80
CA THR A 41 -21.28 -38.97 -24.91
C THR A 41 -21.00 -37.74 -25.77
N SER A 42 -21.90 -36.76 -25.74
CA SER A 42 -21.63 -35.42 -26.27
C SER A 42 -21.54 -34.47 -25.09
N ALA A 43 -20.33 -34.03 -24.76
CA ALA A 43 -20.13 -32.86 -23.93
C ALA A 43 -20.35 -31.63 -24.82
N GLY A 44 -21.27 -30.75 -24.45
CA GLY A 44 -21.20 -29.38 -24.93
C GLY A 44 -20.10 -28.71 -24.13
N GLU A 45 -18.97 -28.39 -24.77
CA GLU A 45 -18.13 -27.31 -24.25
C GLU A 45 -19.03 -26.08 -24.22
N GLY A 46 -19.44 -25.65 -23.02
CA GLY A 46 -19.93 -24.29 -22.87
C GLY A 46 -18.85 -23.36 -23.42
N GLU A 47 -19.26 -22.37 -24.23
CA GLU A 47 -18.31 -21.40 -24.77
C GLU A 47 -17.42 -20.87 -23.64
N ILE A 48 -16.11 -20.82 -23.87
CA ILE A 48 -15.19 -20.08 -23.02
C ILE A 48 -15.65 -18.61 -23.08
N THR A 49 -16.44 -18.19 -22.10
CA THR A 49 -16.84 -16.80 -21.96
C THR A 49 -15.64 -16.04 -21.43
N ARG A 50 -15.19 -15.02 -22.18
CA ARG A 50 -14.20 -14.07 -21.67
C ARG A 50 -14.82 -13.28 -20.53
N GLU A 51 -14.52 -13.64 -19.29
CA GLU A 51 -14.78 -12.75 -18.16
C GLU A 51 -13.75 -11.62 -18.16
N VAL A 52 -14.24 -10.38 -18.20
CA VAL A 52 -13.41 -9.20 -17.94
C VAL A 52 -13.39 -9.00 -16.43
N ALA A 53 -12.29 -9.41 -15.79
CA ALA A 53 -12.04 -9.07 -14.40
C ALA A 53 -11.49 -7.63 -14.31
N LEU A 54 -12.30 -6.68 -13.80
CA LEU A 54 -11.82 -5.36 -13.43
C LEU A 54 -11.14 -5.43 -12.06
N LEU A 55 -9.81 -5.27 -12.04
CA LEU A 55 -9.04 -5.10 -10.82
C LEU A 55 -8.80 -3.62 -10.58
N GLN A 56 -9.38 -3.10 -9.49
CA GLN A 56 -9.12 -1.75 -9.03
C GLN A 56 -8.38 -1.82 -7.70
N THR A 57 -7.24 -1.13 -7.61
CA THR A 57 -6.56 -0.87 -6.34
C THR A 57 -6.68 0.62 -6.03
N ALA A 58 -6.97 0.94 -4.78
CA ALA A 58 -7.11 2.32 -4.32
C ALA A 58 -6.43 2.46 -2.97
N VAL A 59 -5.81 3.61 -2.73
CA VAL A 59 -5.25 4.01 -1.45
C VAL A 59 -5.82 5.38 -1.10
N ALA A 60 -6.19 5.58 0.16
CA ALA A 60 -6.62 6.88 0.63
C ALA A 60 -5.43 7.85 0.61
N LEU A 61 -5.63 9.04 0.06
CA LEU A 61 -4.64 10.11 0.11
C LEU A 61 -4.39 10.52 1.56
N GLN A 62 -3.12 10.64 1.94
CA GLN A 62 -2.73 11.12 3.26
C GLN A 62 -1.45 11.95 3.15
N PRO A 63 -1.34 13.08 3.86
CA PRO A 63 -0.18 13.96 3.77
C PRO A 63 1.05 13.32 4.42
N ALA A 64 2.24 13.72 3.96
CA ALA A 64 3.48 13.43 4.67
C ALA A 64 3.52 14.22 5.99
N VAL A 65 3.96 13.58 7.07
CA VAL A 65 4.20 14.24 8.36
C VAL A 65 5.56 13.82 8.88
N GLN A 66 6.34 14.77 9.37
CA GLN A 66 7.59 14.49 10.07
C GLN A 66 7.74 15.39 11.29
N SER A 67 8.59 14.96 12.23
CA SER A 67 8.98 15.78 13.36
C SER A 67 10.49 15.80 13.54
N PHE A 68 10.96 16.86 14.18
CA PHE A 68 12.31 16.95 14.70
C PHE A 68 12.30 17.75 15.99
N HIS A 69 13.34 17.63 16.80
CA HIS A 69 13.47 18.46 18.00
C HIS A 69 14.90 18.95 18.16
N THR A 70 15.03 20.09 18.82
CA THR A 70 16.31 20.60 19.28
C THR A 70 16.61 20.01 20.65
N THR A 71 17.90 19.86 20.92
CA THR A 71 18.36 19.33 22.20
C THR A 71 19.70 19.97 22.57
N ALA A 72 20.05 19.88 23.84
CA ALA A 72 21.31 20.28 24.44
C ALA A 72 21.59 19.40 25.67
N ASP A 73 22.78 19.51 26.25
CA ASP A 73 23.11 18.84 27.50
C ASP A 73 22.20 19.31 28.64
N VAL A 74 22.03 18.46 29.66
CA VAL A 74 21.20 18.76 30.85
C VAL A 74 21.65 20.07 31.50
N GLY A 75 20.70 20.98 31.73
CA GLY A 75 20.96 22.31 32.30
C GLY A 75 21.62 23.32 31.35
N SER A 76 21.84 22.97 30.08
CA SER A 76 22.28 23.90 29.02
C SER A 76 21.10 24.43 28.22
N ALA A 77 21.31 25.52 27.49
CA ALA A 77 20.30 26.14 26.63
C ALA A 77 20.64 25.98 25.15
N VAL A 78 19.62 25.75 24.31
CA VAL A 78 19.76 25.75 22.85
C VAL A 78 19.71 27.20 22.34
N GLY A 79 20.84 27.75 21.89
CA GLY A 79 20.93 29.07 21.28
C GLY A 79 21.23 29.04 19.78
N GLY A 80 21.37 30.22 19.19
CA GLY A 80 21.74 30.38 17.79
C GLY A 80 20.59 30.03 16.84
N GLY A 81 20.90 29.30 15.77
CA GLY A 81 19.90 28.89 14.80
C GLY A 81 20.37 27.79 13.87
N PHE A 82 19.45 27.30 13.04
CA PHE A 82 19.69 26.25 12.07
C PHE A 82 19.10 26.62 10.71
N LYS A 83 19.47 25.90 9.66
CA LYS A 83 18.85 26.05 8.34
C LYS A 83 18.29 24.72 7.86
N ILE A 84 17.27 24.77 7.01
CA ILE A 84 16.60 23.59 6.48
C ILE A 84 16.88 23.48 4.97
N SER A 85 17.13 22.26 4.51
CA SER A 85 17.20 21.89 3.09
C SER A 85 16.31 20.67 2.83
N HIS A 86 15.89 20.47 1.58
CA HIS A 86 15.12 19.29 1.16
C HIS A 86 15.51 18.87 -0.25
N ASP A 87 15.89 17.61 -0.44
CA ASP A 87 16.14 17.01 -1.76
C ASP A 87 17.05 17.86 -2.68
N GLY A 88 18.15 18.37 -2.12
CA GLY A 88 19.10 19.24 -2.84
C GLY A 88 18.66 20.71 -3.01
N ALA A 89 17.43 21.07 -2.64
CA ALA A 89 16.97 22.46 -2.57
C ALA A 89 17.26 23.10 -1.20
N GLY A 90 17.50 24.40 -1.20
CA GLY A 90 17.86 25.20 -0.01
C GLY A 90 19.35 25.56 0.04
N PRO A 91 19.88 25.91 1.23
CA PRO A 91 19.18 26.00 2.52
C PRO A 91 18.27 27.23 2.64
N THR A 92 17.35 27.20 3.60
CA THR A 92 16.61 28.40 4.05
C THR A 92 17.54 29.49 4.59
N ALA A 93 16.99 30.69 4.83
CA ALA A 93 17.61 31.63 5.76
C ALA A 93 17.76 31.00 7.16
N LEU A 94 18.60 31.61 8.01
CA LEU A 94 18.81 31.17 9.38
C LEU A 94 17.50 31.22 10.18
N ILE A 95 17.11 30.08 10.75
CA ILE A 95 15.97 29.93 11.64
C ILE A 95 16.49 29.99 13.07
N PRO A 96 16.10 30.99 13.88
CA PRO A 96 16.44 31.02 15.31
C PRO A 96 15.97 29.74 16.03
N SER A 97 16.74 29.24 17.00
CA SER A 97 16.36 28.03 17.75
C SER A 97 15.03 28.15 18.48
N ASN A 98 14.62 29.37 18.82
CA ASN A 98 13.36 29.72 19.46
C ASN A 98 12.29 30.27 18.49
N ALA A 99 12.48 30.10 17.17
CA ALA A 99 11.56 30.60 16.18
C ALA A 99 10.13 30.08 16.43
N GLU A 100 9.15 30.97 16.24
CA GLU A 100 7.74 30.59 16.21
C GLU A 100 7.40 29.81 14.94
N PHE A 101 6.36 28.96 15.02
CA PHE A 101 5.99 28.05 13.94
C PHE A 101 5.77 28.76 12.58
N TYR A 102 5.11 29.92 12.58
CA TYR A 102 4.84 30.71 11.37
C TYR A 102 6.12 31.21 10.68
N THR A 103 7.24 31.34 11.40
CA THR A 103 8.52 31.75 10.82
C THR A 103 9.09 30.61 9.96
N ILE A 104 8.98 29.37 10.44
CA ILE A 104 9.40 28.19 9.69
C ILE A 104 8.48 28.01 8.47
N GLU A 105 7.15 28.14 8.64
CA GLU A 105 6.19 28.09 7.52
C GLU A 105 6.55 29.08 6.41
N ALA A 106 6.78 30.35 6.76
CA ALA A 106 7.12 31.39 5.80
C ALA A 106 8.46 31.11 5.09
N LEU A 107 9.47 30.64 5.82
CA LEU A 107 10.78 30.32 5.24
C LEU A 107 10.73 29.10 4.34
N LEU A 108 9.98 28.06 4.69
CA LEU A 108 9.78 26.89 3.83
C LEU A 108 9.03 27.29 2.56
N ALA A 109 7.96 28.09 2.66
CA ALA A 109 7.20 28.55 1.50
C ALA A 109 8.05 29.40 0.54
N PHE A 110 8.95 30.23 1.07
CA PHE A 110 9.80 31.10 0.25
C PHE A 110 11.01 30.37 -0.37
N TYR A 111 11.76 29.60 0.43
CA TYR A 111 13.02 28.98 0.00
C TYR A 111 12.83 27.58 -0.61
N LEU A 112 11.76 26.88 -0.24
CA LEU A 112 11.48 25.49 -0.65
C LEU A 112 10.05 25.35 -1.19
N PRO A 113 9.66 26.12 -2.23
CA PRO A 113 8.28 26.16 -2.72
C PRO A 113 7.78 24.82 -3.27
N SER A 114 8.68 23.90 -3.63
CA SER A 114 8.33 22.54 -4.07
C SER A 114 7.69 21.69 -2.98
N LEU A 115 7.81 22.07 -1.71
CA LEU A 115 7.15 21.41 -0.58
C LEU A 115 5.65 21.74 -0.48
N GLY A 116 5.18 22.72 -1.26
CA GLY A 116 3.79 23.17 -1.24
C GLY A 116 3.40 23.81 0.09
N ASN A 117 2.13 23.68 0.45
CA ASN A 117 1.58 24.17 1.70
C ASN A 117 2.01 23.29 2.88
N VAL A 118 2.85 23.83 3.75
CA VAL A 118 3.34 23.16 4.96
C VAL A 118 2.72 23.81 6.19
N THR A 119 2.12 23.00 7.05
CA THR A 119 1.65 23.43 8.37
C THR A 119 2.66 22.99 9.43
N VAL A 120 3.04 23.91 10.32
CA VAL A 120 4.03 23.65 11.38
C VAL A 120 3.39 23.84 12.74
N THR A 121 3.63 22.91 13.66
CA THR A 121 3.34 23.10 15.08
C THR A 121 4.63 23.06 15.88
N ARG A 122 4.64 23.76 17.02
CA ARG A 122 5.77 23.82 17.95
C ARG A 122 5.32 23.53 19.37
N GLU A 123 6.04 22.66 20.05
CA GLU A 123 5.86 22.34 21.46
C GLU A 123 7.20 22.39 22.20
N VAL A 124 7.20 22.64 23.50
CA VAL A 124 8.43 22.63 24.31
C VAL A 124 8.92 21.18 24.47
N TYR A 125 10.20 20.95 24.25
CA TYR A 125 10.81 19.62 24.41
C TYR A 125 11.33 19.43 25.84
N ILE A 126 10.50 18.82 26.69
CA ILE A 126 10.79 18.69 28.13
C ILE A 126 11.72 17.52 28.50
N PHE A 127 11.99 16.59 27.57
CA PHE A 127 12.70 15.34 27.89
C PHE A 127 14.22 15.50 28.02
N CYS A 128 14.82 16.56 27.48
CA CYS A 128 16.26 16.81 27.61
C CYS A 128 16.68 17.41 28.96
N ALA A 129 15.73 17.89 29.78
CA ALA A 129 16.03 18.75 30.94
C ALA A 129 16.97 19.92 30.57
N CYS A 130 16.77 20.48 29.38
CA CYS A 130 17.53 21.57 28.79
C CYS A 130 16.60 22.74 28.49
N ASP A 131 17.15 23.95 28.39
CA ASP A 131 16.38 25.17 28.16
C ASP A 131 16.27 25.49 26.65
N ASN A 132 15.17 26.15 26.28
CA ASN A 132 14.92 26.65 24.93
C ASN A 132 14.94 25.55 23.83
N ALA A 133 14.56 24.32 24.19
CA ALA A 133 14.41 23.20 23.27
C ALA A 133 12.94 23.02 22.87
N PHE A 134 12.72 22.70 21.60
CA PHE A 134 11.38 22.53 21.03
C PHE A 134 11.31 21.31 20.13
N THR A 135 10.11 20.74 20.04
CA THR A 135 9.71 19.77 19.03
C THR A 135 8.88 20.50 17.98
N TRP A 136 9.23 20.32 16.71
CA TRP A 136 8.45 20.80 15.58
C TRP A 136 7.85 19.63 14.84
N THR A 137 6.57 19.75 14.51
CA THR A 137 5.87 18.79 13.65
C THR A 137 5.44 19.52 12.38
N LEU A 138 5.78 18.93 11.22
CA LEU A 138 5.56 19.51 9.91
C LEU A 138 4.64 18.58 9.12
N THR A 139 3.52 19.12 8.68
CA THR A 139 2.53 18.44 7.83
C THR A 139 2.60 19.03 6.43
N PHE A 140 2.95 18.19 5.45
CA PHE A 140 3.07 18.54 4.05
C PHE A 140 1.75 18.28 3.34
N ASN A 141 0.88 19.29 3.28
CA ASN A 141 -0.50 19.11 2.86
C ASN A 141 -0.64 18.72 1.38
N ASP A 142 0.32 19.15 0.55
CA ASP A 142 0.31 18.91 -0.90
C ASP A 142 1.10 17.64 -1.29
N ILE A 143 1.90 17.09 -0.37
CA ILE A 143 2.64 15.84 -0.59
C ILE A 143 1.80 14.68 -0.06
N GLN A 144 0.84 14.26 -0.88
CA GLN A 144 -0.13 13.22 -0.50
C GLN A 144 0.16 11.85 -1.15
N THR A 145 1.07 11.81 -2.12
CA THR A 145 1.45 10.56 -2.79
C THR A 145 2.95 10.46 -3.04
N GLY A 146 3.45 9.23 -3.22
CA GLY A 146 4.82 8.97 -3.65
C GLY A 146 5.81 8.74 -2.51
N VAL A 147 7.10 8.86 -2.82
CA VAL A 147 8.20 8.71 -1.86
C VAL A 147 8.56 10.09 -1.31
N PHE A 148 8.57 10.21 0.02
CA PHE A 148 8.91 11.46 0.70
C PHE A 148 10.29 11.37 1.35
N GLN A 149 11.13 12.37 1.09
CA GLN A 149 12.48 12.44 1.67
C GLN A 149 12.47 13.28 2.95
N PRO A 150 13.24 12.88 3.97
CA PRO A 150 13.38 13.67 5.19
C PRO A 150 14.07 15.02 4.92
N LEU A 151 13.71 16.05 5.69
CA LEU A 151 14.48 17.30 5.69
C LEU A 151 15.94 17.08 6.13
N SER A 152 16.82 17.97 5.69
CA SER A 152 18.20 18.05 6.16
C SER A 152 18.42 19.35 6.91
N PHE A 153 19.27 19.31 7.95
CA PHE A 153 19.53 20.46 8.80
C PHE A 153 21.01 20.86 8.76
N ASP A 154 21.26 22.15 8.62
CA ASP A 154 22.55 22.77 8.91
C ASP A 154 22.51 23.31 10.34
N THR A 155 23.27 22.67 11.23
CA THR A 155 23.34 22.97 12.66
C THR A 155 24.58 23.77 13.06
N THR A 156 25.40 24.20 12.10
CA THR A 156 26.70 24.86 12.36
C THR A 156 26.58 26.18 13.12
N GLN A 157 25.40 26.80 13.10
CA GLN A 157 25.09 28.05 13.79
C GLN A 157 24.28 27.85 15.08
N LEU A 158 24.07 26.61 15.52
CA LEU A 158 23.55 26.33 16.85
C LEU A 158 24.64 26.58 17.89
N THR A 159 24.22 27.10 19.05
CA THR A 159 25.14 27.41 20.15
C THR A 159 24.62 26.79 21.45
N GLY A 160 25.51 26.30 22.30
CA GLY A 160 25.15 25.61 23.54
C GLY A 160 25.94 24.32 23.69
N GLN A 161 26.07 23.83 24.92
CA GLN A 161 26.77 22.56 25.17
C GLN A 161 25.90 21.39 24.72
N GLY A 162 26.47 20.46 23.94
CA GLY A 162 25.75 19.29 23.41
C GLY A 162 24.62 19.65 22.44
N VAL A 163 24.62 20.86 21.88
CA VAL A 163 23.50 21.33 21.06
C VAL A 163 23.38 20.56 19.75
N GLY A 164 22.15 20.25 19.36
CA GLY A 164 21.88 19.57 18.11
C GLY A 164 20.40 19.53 17.75
N ILE A 165 20.14 18.95 16.58
CA ILE A 165 18.81 18.57 16.14
C ILE A 165 18.77 17.05 16.05
N VAL A 166 17.73 16.46 16.63
CA VAL A 166 17.45 15.03 16.52
C VAL A 166 16.27 14.85 15.56
N GLY A 167 16.47 14.02 14.54
CA GLY A 167 15.55 13.81 13.44
C GLY A 167 16.13 14.27 12.10
N PRO A 168 15.28 14.46 11.07
CA PRO A 168 13.82 14.36 11.13
C PRO A 168 13.34 12.92 11.12
N THR A 169 12.29 12.66 11.89
CA THR A 169 11.59 11.37 11.94
C THR A 169 10.31 11.49 11.14
N ILE A 170 10.14 10.63 10.14
CA ILE A 170 8.89 10.55 9.38
C ILE A 170 7.84 9.87 10.27
N ILE A 171 6.82 10.62 10.67
CA ILE A 171 5.68 10.13 11.46
C ILE A 171 4.65 9.47 10.54
N GLN A 172 4.44 10.06 9.36
CA GLN A 172 3.47 9.58 8.38
C GLN A 172 4.07 9.71 6.98
N THR A 173 4.11 8.60 6.25
CA THR A 173 4.48 8.60 4.82
C THR A 173 3.26 8.94 3.97
N PRO A 174 3.44 9.61 2.80
CA PRO A 174 2.36 9.80 1.85
C PRO A 174 1.76 8.48 1.37
N ALA A 175 0.58 8.55 0.76
CA ALA A 175 -0.06 7.38 0.18
C ALA A 175 0.78 6.82 -0.98
N TYR A 176 1.07 5.52 -0.94
CA TYR A 176 1.84 4.86 -1.99
C TYR A 176 1.22 3.52 -2.34
N LEU A 177 0.79 3.37 -3.59
CA LEU A 177 0.43 2.08 -4.19
C LEU A 177 1.66 1.55 -4.93
N GLY A 178 2.33 0.57 -4.34
CA GLY A 178 3.42 -0.17 -4.95
C GLY A 178 3.11 -1.66 -5.02
N GLY A 179 3.68 -2.34 -6.01
CA GLY A 179 3.58 -3.79 -6.16
C GLY A 179 3.33 -4.24 -7.60
N THR A 180 3.42 -5.55 -7.81
CA THR A 180 3.05 -6.23 -9.06
C THR A 180 2.00 -7.27 -8.74
N PHE A 181 0.90 -7.31 -9.49
CA PHE A 181 -0.04 -8.43 -9.44
C PHE A 181 0.20 -9.34 -10.65
N THR A 182 0.14 -10.65 -10.43
CA THR A 182 0.17 -11.64 -11.51
C THR A 182 -1.22 -12.21 -11.66
N LEU A 183 -1.78 -12.10 -12.86
CA LEU A 183 -2.98 -12.81 -13.26
C LEU A 183 -2.54 -14.18 -13.80
N ALA A 184 -2.94 -15.25 -13.12
CA ALA A 184 -2.81 -16.61 -13.64
C ALA A 184 -4.22 -17.14 -13.93
N ALA A 185 -4.44 -17.61 -15.15
CA ALA A 185 -5.58 -18.47 -15.44
C ALA A 185 -5.13 -19.91 -15.17
N GLU A 186 -5.78 -20.60 -14.24
CA GLU A 186 -5.67 -22.06 -14.21
C GLU A 186 -6.48 -22.59 -15.39
N GLY A 187 -5.80 -23.30 -16.28
CA GLY A 187 -6.38 -24.07 -17.38
C GLY A 187 -6.12 -25.54 -17.14
#